data_AF-A0AAW1S5H3-F1
#
_entry.id   AF-A0AAW1S5H3-F1
#
_cell.length_a   1.000
_cell.length_b   1.000
_cell.length_c   1.000
_cell.angle_alpha   90.00
_cell.angle_beta   90.00
_cell.angle_gamma   90.00
#
_symmetry.space_group_name_H-M   'P 1'
#
loop_
_entity.id
_entity.type
_entity.pdbx_description
1 polymer ?
#
loop_
_entity_poly.entity_id
_entity_poly.type
_entity_poly.pdbx_seq_one_letter_code
_entity_poly.pdbx_strand_id
1 'polypeptide(L)'
;WFVVTCAFLPVFTLLWSPVFLTNVFTAATLGLTVSYAIPVLCRLVLARHSFVPGPFSLGRWTHLCGWSVVAWTAVAAIIFSVPLSVPIDGANFNYAAGGLGLVILGSFAGWRLSARHWFQGPSPSISSSDAVRVKEFGWK
;
A
#
# COMPACT_ATOMS: atom_id res chain seq x y z
N TRP A 1 -21.65 6.57 6.09
CA TRP A 1 -22.03 7.97 5.80
C TRP A 1 -20.81 8.89 5.63
N PHE A 2 -19.89 9.02 6.61
CA PHE A 2 -18.70 9.89 6.47
C PHE A 2 -17.78 9.55 5.28
N VAL A 3 -17.45 8.27 5.06
CA VAL A 3 -16.63 7.84 3.91
C VAL A 3 -17.30 8.17 2.58
N VAL A 4 -18.64 8.05 2.53
CA VAL A 4 -19.43 8.36 1.34
C VAL A 4 -19.33 9.86 1.03
N THR A 5 -19.44 10.74 2.03
CA THR A 5 -19.25 12.19 1.83
C THR A 5 -17.83 12.54 1.39
N CYS A 6 -16.80 11.89 1.93
CA CYS A 6 -15.41 12.14 1.50
C CYS A 6 -15.15 11.68 0.05
N ALA A 7 -15.83 10.63 -0.41
CA ALA A 7 -15.70 10.12 -1.77
C ALA A 7 -16.22 11.11 -2.85
N PHE A 8 -17.06 12.07 -2.47
CA PHE A 8 -17.50 13.13 -3.39
C PHE A 8 -16.49 14.27 -3.53
N LEU A 9 -15.57 14.47 -2.58
CA LEU A 9 -14.59 15.56 -2.61
C LEU A 9 -13.69 15.54 -3.87
N PRO A 10 -13.18 14.37 -4.32
CA PRO A 10 -12.45 14.29 -5.59
C PRO A 10 -13.27 14.74 -6.81
N VAL A 11 -14.58 14.51 -6.83
CA VAL A 11 -15.45 14.84 -7.97
C VAL A 11 -15.57 16.35 -8.17
N PHE A 12 -15.45 17.14 -7.09
CA PHE A 12 -15.45 18.60 -7.19
C PHE A 12 -14.27 19.16 -8.01
N THR A 13 -13.17 18.41 -8.15
CA THR A 13 -12.03 18.84 -8.97
C THR A 13 -12.36 18.93 -10.47
N LEU A 14 -13.45 18.30 -10.92
CA LEU A 14 -13.99 18.47 -12.28
C LEU A 14 -14.39 19.89 -12.60
N LEU A 15 -14.88 20.64 -11.61
CA LEU A 15 -15.32 22.02 -11.80
C LEU A 15 -14.15 22.94 -12.18
N TRP A 16 -12.92 22.54 -11.84
CA TRP A 16 -11.71 23.29 -12.15
C TRP A 16 -11.11 22.88 -13.50
N SER A 17 -10.82 21.59 -13.67
CA SER A 17 -10.41 21.04 -14.96
C SER A 17 -10.37 19.51 -14.92
N PRO A 18 -10.62 18.85 -16.07
CA PRO A 18 -10.51 17.39 -16.18
C PRO A 18 -9.12 16.85 -15.86
N VAL A 19 -8.07 17.65 -16.07
CA VAL A 19 -6.67 17.25 -15.76
C VAL A 19 -6.48 17.03 -14.25
N PHE A 20 -7.08 17.89 -13.42
CA PHE A 20 -7.00 17.75 -11.97
C PHE A 20 -7.69 16.47 -11.49
N LEU A 21 -8.86 16.14 -12.05
CA LEU A 21 -9.53 14.89 -11.72
C LEU A 21 -8.64 13.69 -12.09
N THR A 22 -8.07 13.67 -13.28
CA THR A 22 -7.18 12.58 -13.72
C THR A 22 -5.98 12.40 -12.78
N ASN A 23 -5.41 13.51 -12.29
CA ASN A 23 -4.32 13.47 -11.31
C ASN A 23 -4.77 12.86 -9.98
N VAL A 24 -5.97 13.20 -9.48
CA VAL A 24 -6.50 12.63 -8.23
C VAL A 24 -6.77 11.12 -8.36
N PHE A 25 -7.41 10.68 -9.45
CA PHE A 25 -7.64 9.25 -9.67
C PHE A 25 -6.34 8.48 -9.83
N THR A 26 -5.37 9.03 -10.56
CA THR A 26 -4.05 8.42 -10.69
C THR A 26 -3.36 8.27 -9.34
N ALA A 27 -3.39 9.32 -8.51
CA ALA A 27 -2.82 9.27 -7.16
C ALA A 27 -3.51 8.22 -6.28
N ALA A 28 -4.83 8.09 -6.38
CA ALA A 28 -5.59 7.06 -5.66
C ALA A 28 -5.20 5.64 -6.12
N THR A 29 -5.13 5.39 -7.42
CA THR A 29 -4.72 4.10 -7.98
C THR A 29 -3.28 3.73 -7.60
N LEU A 30 -2.35 4.69 -7.68
CA LEU A 30 -0.97 4.51 -7.25
C LEU A 30 -0.87 4.23 -5.75
N GLY A 31 -1.56 5.03 -4.92
CA GLY A 31 -1.57 4.86 -3.47
C GLY A 31 -2.08 3.48 -3.06
N LEU A 32 -3.13 3.00 -3.71
CA LEU A 32 -3.67 1.66 -3.49
C LEU A 32 -2.67 0.57 -3.89
N THR A 33 -2.05 0.72 -5.07
CA THR A 33 -1.06 -0.25 -5.57
C THR A 33 0.15 -0.33 -4.64
N VAL A 34 0.67 0.81 -4.16
CA VAL A 34 1.77 0.87 -3.20
C VAL A 34 1.36 0.28 -1.85
N SER A 35 0.16 0.59 -1.36
CA SER A 35 -0.37 0.06 -0.09
C SER A 35 -0.37 -1.47 -0.08
N TYR A 36 -0.76 -2.10 -1.19
CA TYR A 36 -0.70 -3.57 -1.33
C TYR A 36 0.73 -4.10 -1.52
N ALA A 37 1.64 -3.33 -2.10
CA ALA A 37 3.04 -3.72 -2.25
C ALA A 37 3.82 -3.70 -0.91
N ILE A 38 3.48 -2.81 0.03
CA ILE A 38 4.15 -2.69 1.33
C ILE A 38 4.16 -4.00 2.13
N PRO A 39 3.03 -4.68 2.42
CA PRO A 39 3.06 -5.94 3.17
C PRO A 39 3.79 -7.06 2.41
N VAL A 40 3.75 -7.04 1.07
CA VAL A 40 4.52 -7.97 0.22
C VAL A 40 6.01 -7.73 0.41
N LEU A 41 6.47 -6.47 0.37
CA LEU A 41 7.84 -6.07 0.65
C LEU A 41 8.29 -6.49 2.04
N CYS A 42 7.49 -6.19 3.06
CA CYS A 42 7.78 -6.58 4.44
C CYS A 42 7.93 -8.10 4.57
N ARG A 43 7.08 -8.88 3.89
CA ARG A 43 7.20 -10.35 3.87
C ARG A 43 8.50 -10.83 3.22
N LEU A 44 8.92 -10.20 2.11
CA LEU A 44 10.12 -10.58 1.37
C LEU A 44 11.41 -10.20 2.09
N VAL A 45 11.44 -9.05 2.76
CA VAL A 45 12.67 -8.50 3.38
C VAL A 45 12.77 -8.89 4.86
N LEU A 46 11.73 -8.63 5.66
CA LEU A 46 11.77 -8.81 7.12
C LEU A 46 11.39 -10.23 7.55
N ALA A 47 10.35 -10.82 6.94
CA ALA A 47 9.79 -12.09 7.39
C ALA A 47 10.34 -13.32 6.65
N ARG A 48 11.42 -13.19 5.87
CA ARG A 48 11.95 -14.27 5.02
C ARG A 48 12.29 -15.57 5.76
N HIS A 49 12.68 -15.48 7.04
CA HIS A 49 13.07 -16.64 7.86
C HIS A 49 12.12 -16.92 9.02
N SER A 50 11.24 -15.97 9.38
CA SER A 50 10.34 -16.09 10.54
C SER A 50 8.91 -16.43 10.15
N PHE A 51 8.58 -16.44 8.85
CA PHE A 51 7.24 -16.71 8.37
C PHE A 51 6.95 -18.22 8.32
N VAL A 52 6.01 -18.67 9.14
CA VAL A 52 5.47 -20.03 9.08
C VAL A 52 4.40 -20.07 7.99
N PRO A 53 4.59 -20.84 6.90
CA PRO A 53 3.59 -20.95 5.84
C PRO A 53 2.30 -21.60 6.37
N GLY A 54 1.16 -21.03 5.99
CA GLY A 54 -0.15 -21.63 6.26
C GLY A 54 -0.43 -22.86 5.36
N PRO A 55 -1.57 -23.54 5.58
CA PRO A 55 -1.94 -24.78 4.88
C PRO A 55 -1.97 -24.64 3.35
N PHE A 56 -2.22 -23.42 2.85
CA PHE A 56 -2.03 -23.09 1.43
C PHE A 56 -0.84 -22.14 1.28
N SER A 57 0.26 -22.64 0.72
CA SER A 57 1.42 -21.83 0.38
C SER A 57 1.90 -22.13 -1.04
N LEU A 58 2.25 -21.09 -1.78
CA LEU A 58 2.87 -21.23 -3.10
C LEU A 58 4.36 -21.62 -3.02
N GLY A 59 4.87 -21.90 -1.80
CA GLY A 59 6.28 -22.20 -1.55
C GLY A 59 7.22 -21.15 -2.15
N ARG A 60 8.19 -21.62 -2.96
CA ARG A 60 9.20 -20.80 -3.66
C ARG A 60 8.61 -19.74 -4.61
N TRP A 61 7.42 -19.98 -5.18
CA TRP A 61 6.80 -19.05 -6.13
C TRP A 61 6.32 -17.76 -5.47
N THR A 62 6.08 -17.81 -4.15
CA THR A 62 5.77 -16.63 -3.35
C THR A 62 6.83 -15.54 -3.50
N HIS A 63 8.11 -15.90 -3.51
CA HIS A 63 9.19 -14.93 -3.61
C HIS A 63 9.28 -14.30 -5.01
N LEU A 64 9.11 -15.12 -6.06
CA LEU A 64 9.09 -14.64 -7.44
C LEU A 64 7.92 -13.69 -7.66
N CYS A 65 6.70 -14.11 -7.32
CA CYS A 65 5.52 -13.25 -7.45
C CYS A 65 5.64 -11.99 -6.60
N GLY A 66 6.20 -12.10 -5.40
CA GLY A 66 6.43 -10.95 -4.53
C GLY A 66 7.35 -9.90 -5.16
N TRP A 67 8.50 -10.32 -5.69
CA TRP A 67 9.42 -9.41 -6.38
C TRP A 67 8.81 -8.82 -7.65
N SER A 68 8.01 -9.59 -8.39
CA SER A 68 7.27 -9.08 -9.54
C SER A 68 6.29 -7.97 -9.17
N VAL A 69 5.58 -8.09 -8.05
CA VAL A 69 4.68 -7.03 -7.54
C VAL A 69 5.46 -5.76 -7.24
N VAL A 70 6.60 -5.87 -6.56
CA VAL A 70 7.45 -4.73 -6.21
C VAL A 70 7.98 -4.02 -7.45
N ALA A 71 8.52 -4.80 -8.40
CA ALA A 71 9.03 -4.27 -9.65
C ALA A 71 7.91 -3.57 -10.44
N TRP A 72 6.72 -4.19 -10.52
CA TRP A 72 5.56 -3.58 -11.16
C TRP A 72 5.13 -2.29 -10.49
N THR A 73 5.11 -2.22 -9.16
CA THR A 73 4.78 -0.98 -8.43
C THR A 73 5.77 0.14 -8.74
N ALA A 74 7.07 -0.16 -8.82
CA ALA A 74 8.09 0.82 -9.20
C ALA A 74 7.89 1.31 -10.65
N VAL A 75 7.63 0.39 -11.58
CA VAL A 75 7.33 0.72 -12.98
C VAL A 75 6.06 1.56 -13.09
N ALA A 76 4.99 1.20 -12.39
CA ALA A 76 3.74 1.95 -12.36
C ALA A 76 3.99 3.38 -11.86
N ALA A 77 4.74 3.56 -10.77
CA ALA A 77 5.06 4.90 -10.26
C ALA A 77 5.75 5.78 -11.32
N ILE A 78 6.65 5.22 -12.13
CA ILE A 78 7.31 5.94 -13.22
C ILE A 78 6.32 6.27 -14.34
N ILE A 79 5.58 5.29 -14.84
CA ILE A 79 4.63 5.48 -15.95
C ILE A 79 3.56 6.51 -15.59
N PHE A 80 3.01 6.43 -14.38
CA PHE A 80 2.00 7.37 -13.90
C PHE A 80 2.56 8.77 -13.57
N SER A 81 3.88 8.95 -13.58
CA SER A 81 4.52 10.28 -13.54
C SER A 81 4.64 10.92 -14.93
N VAL A 82 4.46 10.15 -16.02
CA VAL A 82 4.60 10.66 -17.39
C VAL A 82 3.29 11.34 -17.81
N PRO A 83 3.34 12.50 -18.52
CA PRO A 83 2.15 13.17 -19.02
C PRO A 83 1.41 12.32 -20.06
N LEU A 84 0.07 12.36 -20.01
CA LEU A 84 -0.83 11.62 -20.91
C LEU A 84 -0.99 12.28 -22.29
N SER A 85 -0.49 13.51 -22.47
CA SER A 85 -0.61 14.29 -23.70
C SER A 85 0.67 15.08 -24.01
N VAL A 86 0.90 15.31 -25.31
CA VAL A 86 1.98 16.14 -25.85
C VAL A 86 1.32 17.43 -26.38
N PRO A 87 1.88 18.64 -26.15
CA PRO A 87 3.16 18.97 -25.54
C PRO A 87 3.19 18.89 -24.00
N ILE A 88 4.37 18.60 -23.46
CA ILE A 88 4.63 18.53 -22.02
C ILE A 88 4.66 19.95 -21.46
N ASP A 89 3.61 20.33 -20.76
CA ASP A 89 3.51 21.60 -20.03
C ASP A 89 3.32 21.31 -18.53
N GLY A 90 3.77 22.22 -17.66
CA GLY A 90 3.66 22.09 -16.20
C GLY A 90 2.21 21.96 -15.73
N ALA A 91 1.25 22.45 -16.52
CA ALA A 91 -0.17 22.27 -16.27
C ALA A 91 -0.71 20.85 -16.59
N ASN A 92 -0.03 20.12 -17.49
CA ASN A 92 -0.45 18.80 -17.99
C ASN A 92 0.34 17.62 -17.37
N PHE A 93 1.32 17.93 -16.52
CA PHE A 93 2.12 16.91 -15.85
C PHE A 93 1.29 16.15 -14.79
N ASN A 94 1.50 14.85 -14.70
CA ASN A 94 0.83 14.03 -13.70
C ASN A 94 1.61 14.05 -12.38
N TYR A 95 1.17 14.90 -11.45
CA TYR A 95 1.80 15.06 -10.14
C TYR A 95 1.48 13.93 -9.14
N ALA A 96 0.80 12.87 -9.57
CA ALA A 96 0.37 11.78 -8.69
C ALA A 96 1.53 11.10 -7.94
N ALA A 97 2.66 10.88 -8.60
CA ALA A 97 3.83 10.28 -7.94
C ALA A 97 4.47 11.21 -6.89
N GLY A 98 4.49 12.52 -7.16
CA GLY A 98 4.93 13.52 -6.19
C GLY A 98 4.01 13.55 -4.96
N GLY A 99 2.69 13.53 -5.19
CA GLY A 99 1.69 13.43 -4.12
C GLY A 99 1.84 12.17 -3.28
N LEU A 100 2.07 11.02 -3.93
CA LEU A 100 2.32 9.75 -3.24
C LEU A 100 3.60 9.81 -2.39
N GLY A 101 4.68 10.39 -2.91
CA GLY A 101 5.93 10.59 -2.17
C GLY A 101 5.71 11.41 -0.90
N LEU A 102 4.94 12.50 -0.99
CA LEU A 102 4.56 13.32 0.17
C LEU A 102 3.76 12.54 1.21
N VAL A 103 2.81 11.69 0.80
CA VAL A 103 2.02 10.86 1.72
C VAL A 103 2.90 9.84 2.44
N ILE A 104 3.83 9.19 1.73
CA ILE A 104 4.76 8.23 2.33
C ILE A 104 5.68 8.93 3.34
N LEU A 105 6.26 10.07 2.95
CA LEU A 105 7.12 10.87 3.81
C LEU A 105 6.36 11.38 5.04
N GLY A 106 5.14 11.89 4.87
CA GLY A 106 4.28 12.33 5.96
C GLY A 106 3.90 11.19 6.91
N SER A 107 3.63 10.00 6.37
CA SER A 107 3.36 8.80 7.18
C SER A 107 4.58 8.39 8.01
N PHE A 108 5.77 8.40 7.41
CA PHE A 108 7.02 8.07 8.10
C PHE A 108 7.38 9.12 9.15
N ALA A 109 7.20 10.40 8.84
CA ALA A 109 7.39 11.50 9.76
C ALA A 109 6.43 11.39 10.95
N GLY A 110 5.13 11.17 10.71
CA GLY A 110 4.13 10.97 11.76
C GLY A 110 4.43 9.76 12.65
N TRP A 111 4.92 8.66 12.05
CA TRP A 111 5.41 7.50 12.79
C TRP A 111 6.59 7.87 13.70
N ARG A 112 7.58 8.58 13.15
CA ARG A 112 8.79 8.95 13.88
C ARG A 112 8.54 9.98 14.98
N LEU A 113 7.62 10.91 14.77
CA LEU A 113 7.34 12.01 15.70
C LEU A 113 6.40 11.58 16.83
N SER A 114 5.37 10.76 16.55
CA SER A 114 4.33 10.44 17.54
C SER A 114 4.05 8.94 17.64
N ALA A 115 3.67 8.30 16.53
CA ALA A 115 3.03 6.97 16.62
C ALA A 115 3.92 5.91 17.28
N ARG A 116 5.26 5.98 17.11
CA ARG A 116 6.19 5.06 17.76
C ARG A 116 6.16 5.05 19.29
N HIS A 117 5.64 6.11 19.92
CA HIS A 117 5.61 6.24 21.39
C HIS A 117 4.36 5.65 22.03
N TRP A 118 3.26 5.56 21.28
CA TRP A 118 1.95 5.13 21.79
C TRP A 118 1.47 3.80 21.18
N PHE A 119 2.06 3.38 20.05
CA PHE A 119 1.66 2.15 19.37
C PHE A 119 2.17 0.92 20.12
N GLN A 120 1.24 0.15 20.70
CA GLN A 120 1.51 -1.17 21.24
C GLN A 120 1.28 -2.21 20.16
N GLY A 121 2.25 -3.11 19.97
CA GLY A 121 2.15 -4.18 18.98
C GLY A 121 0.96 -5.12 19.24
N PRO A 122 0.59 -5.97 18.27
CA PRO A 122 -0.55 -6.86 18.40
C PRO A 122 -0.43 -7.74 19.65
N SER A 123 -1.38 -7.63 20.59
CA SER A 123 -1.50 -8.57 21.69
C SER A 123 -2.16 -9.85 21.16
N PRO A 124 -1.58 -11.04 21.40
CA PRO A 124 -2.20 -12.29 20.98
C PRO A 124 -3.58 -12.44 21.65
N SER A 125 -4.65 -12.55 20.86
CA SER A 125 -6.02 -12.74 21.34
C SER A 125 -6.34 -14.18 21.73
N ILE A 126 -5.39 -15.10 21.51
CA ILE A 126 -5.49 -16.50 21.89
C ILE A 126 -4.91 -16.66 23.29
N SER A 127 -5.77 -17.05 24.24
CA SER A 127 -5.32 -17.59 25.52
C SER A 127 -4.33 -18.72 25.21
N SER A 128 -3.22 -18.79 25.96
CA SER A 128 -2.22 -19.86 25.82
C SER A 128 -2.84 -21.26 25.87
N SER A 129 -4.00 -21.42 26.53
CA SER A 129 -4.80 -22.66 26.54
C SER A 129 -5.36 -23.05 25.18
N ASP A 130 -5.80 -22.10 24.38
CA ASP A 130 -6.43 -22.36 23.07
C ASP A 130 -5.37 -22.64 22.00
N ALA A 131 -4.21 -22.00 22.11
CA ALA A 131 -3.05 -22.31 21.27
C ALA A 131 -2.52 -23.75 21.49
N VAL A 132 -2.60 -24.26 22.72
CA VAL A 132 -2.25 -25.65 23.05
C VAL A 132 -3.29 -26.62 22.48
N ARG A 133 -4.59 -26.33 22.61
CA ARG A 133 -5.66 -27.17 22.03
C ARG A 133 -5.58 -27.27 20.51
N VAL A 134 -5.28 -26.17 19.80
CA VAL A 134 -5.11 -26.22 18.33
C VAL A 134 -3.93 -27.10 17.91
N LYS A 135 -2.85 -27.13 18.69
CA LYS A 135 -1.73 -28.07 18.48
C LYS A 135 -2.12 -29.52 18.74
N GLU A 136 -2.92 -29.80 19.77
CA GLU A 136 -3.37 -31.16 20.10
C GLU A 136 -4.37 -31.71 19.07
N PHE A 137 -5.25 -30.86 18.50
CA PHE A 137 -6.25 -31.26 17.52
C PHE A 137 -5.72 -31.46 16.08
N GLY A 138 -4.40 -31.46 15.87
CA GLY A 138 -3.80 -32.14 14.73
C GLY A 138 -4.23 -31.65 13.34
N TRP A 139 -4.50 -30.36 13.17
CA TRP A 139 -4.58 -29.77 11.83
C TRP A 139 -3.15 -29.62 11.30
N LYS A 140 -2.73 -30.59 10.48
CA LYS A 140 -1.54 -30.52 9.62
C LYS A 140 -1.78 -29.57 8.46
#